data_AF-A0A952SQN6-F1
#
_entry.id   AF-A0A952SQN6-F1
#
_cell.length_a   1.000
_cell.length_b   1.000
_cell.length_c   1.000
_cell.angle_alpha   90.00
_cell.angle_beta   90.00
_cell.angle_gamma   90.00
#
_symmetry.space_group_name_H-M   'P 1'
#
loop_
_entity.id
_entity.type
_entity.pdbx_description
1 polymer ?
#
loop_
_entity_poly.entity_id
_entity_poly.type
_entity_poly.pdbx_seq_one_letter_code
_entity_poly.pdbx_strand_id
1 'polypeptide(L)'
;MTMLNHPSRSGSAYARLLPSTAVVLCSAAALVLTSYFLGASWLAKPLLGLPLGLWFVAATYTVWRRGWLNLLDLTLPAMPRVTTPRTFKPMPLQLRTLRRLAHIARAALLDIARSLWHLEPITAESLKSRIARSIDARPELAEPLTIALQANGPLTQAIRDHESVVPLKWVPTAPEDSGRSAASQRHDVIFTPDPAQGGRAITAETPDHSATWFDWSRPRPLAYPSVFPHQIDPACISFASLPDSDQHDPLIGALLVAAAVQSRSPMRLTLADRIRGRLPLDGHDQPGLIDPGAYTARSMTRIADLLIARNPDPLEPAQRIAASALGAFLVTPAARLSIGARRAIMERVCPYIADRPEAWLRLAALRFADMDDPAALEALHHADPLVRAHAEELVLDQIPFVQSELDHGSYDPLALGRVAAGLCLIAAQHEYSRLTFLKDDLVEDLSYVGWLVGRDPDTALLHRVLDELLRVRRADSRGLPASDHDSIAA
;
A
#
# COMPACT_ATOMS: atom_id res chain seq x y z
N MET A 1 37.94 19.30 49.07
CA MET A 1 38.64 18.72 47.90
C MET A 1 37.57 18.28 46.91
N THR A 2 37.17 19.20 46.04
CA THR A 2 35.95 19.13 45.23
C THR A 2 36.36 18.76 43.81
N MET A 3 36.06 17.54 43.37
CA MET A 3 36.37 17.10 42.01
C MET A 3 35.37 17.69 41.01
N LEU A 4 35.88 18.59 40.16
CA LEU A 4 35.18 19.11 38.98
C LEU A 4 35.17 18.04 37.88
N ASN A 5 34.00 17.49 37.58
CA ASN A 5 33.77 16.63 36.42
C ASN A 5 33.79 17.47 35.14
N HIS A 6 34.79 17.25 34.29
CA HIS A 6 34.80 17.77 32.92
C HIS A 6 33.84 16.95 32.04
N PRO A 7 32.93 17.58 31.29
CA PRO A 7 32.13 16.88 30.28
C PRO A 7 33.02 16.48 29.11
N SER A 8 33.23 15.18 28.91
CA SER A 8 33.89 14.64 27.74
C SER A 8 32.99 14.87 26.51
N ARG A 9 33.44 15.75 25.61
CA ARG A 9 32.85 15.92 24.27
C ARG A 9 33.08 14.65 23.46
N SER A 10 32.17 13.69 23.56
CA SER A 10 32.13 12.53 22.68
C SER A 10 31.70 12.96 21.28
N GLY A 11 32.67 13.09 20.36
CA GLY A 11 32.39 13.31 18.94
C GLY A 11 31.54 12.16 18.37
N SER A 12 30.49 12.51 17.62
CA SER A 12 29.57 11.57 16.98
C SER A 12 30.32 10.58 16.07
N ALA A 13 30.09 9.28 16.28
CA ALA A 13 30.68 8.18 15.50
C ALA A 13 30.34 8.23 13.99
N TYR A 14 29.36 9.05 13.59
CA TYR A 14 28.94 9.27 12.20
C TYR A 14 29.96 10.02 11.33
N ALA A 15 30.94 10.73 11.91
CA ALA A 15 31.87 11.59 11.15
C ALA A 15 33.01 10.83 10.42
N ARG A 16 33.02 9.49 10.40
CA ARG A 16 34.19 8.70 9.96
C ARG A 16 34.06 7.98 8.60
N LEU A 17 32.90 8.04 7.92
CA LEU A 17 32.64 7.12 6.80
C LEU A 17 32.71 7.72 5.38
N LEU A 18 32.95 9.02 5.27
CA LEU A 18 33.56 9.67 4.11
C LEU A 18 34.67 10.56 4.69
N PRO A 19 35.89 10.60 4.14
CA PRO A 19 36.87 11.57 4.58
C PRO A 19 36.23 12.94 4.37
N SER A 20 35.79 13.58 5.46
CA SER A 20 35.10 14.88 5.46
C SER A 20 35.92 15.94 4.71
N THR A 21 37.23 15.73 4.63
CA THR A 21 38.17 16.45 3.80
C THR A 21 37.87 16.37 2.31
N ALA A 22 37.49 15.21 1.76
CA ALA A 22 37.24 15.05 0.32
C ALA A 22 35.99 15.82 -0.14
N VAL A 23 34.89 15.77 0.62
CA VAL A 23 33.65 16.51 0.30
C VAL A 23 33.90 18.02 0.37
N VAL A 24 34.62 18.47 1.40
CA VAL A 24 34.95 19.88 1.58
C VAL A 24 35.90 20.37 0.48
N LEU A 25 36.89 19.55 0.11
CA LEU A 25 37.80 19.85 -1.00
C LEU A 25 37.06 19.92 -2.34
N CYS A 26 36.18 18.97 -2.65
CA CYS A 26 35.39 18.99 -3.89
C CYS A 26 34.44 20.19 -3.95
N SER A 27 33.80 20.52 -2.83
CA SER A 27 32.87 21.66 -2.74
C SER A 27 33.61 22.99 -2.88
N ALA A 28 34.76 23.14 -2.21
CA ALA A 28 35.60 24.31 -2.33
C ALA A 28 36.20 24.45 -3.74
N ALA A 29 36.63 23.34 -4.36
CA ALA A 29 37.12 23.33 -5.74
C ALA A 29 36.03 23.74 -6.74
N ALA A 30 34.80 23.24 -6.57
CA ALA A 30 33.66 23.66 -7.39
C ALA A 30 33.37 25.15 -7.21
N LEU A 31 33.39 25.67 -5.99
CA LEU A 31 33.10 27.08 -5.69
C LEU A 31 34.18 28.02 -6.26
N VAL A 32 35.45 27.62 -6.18
CA VAL A 32 36.58 28.33 -6.81
C VAL A 32 36.45 28.30 -8.34
N LEU A 33 36.10 27.15 -8.92
CA LEU A 33 35.90 26.99 -10.36
C LEU A 33 34.74 27.87 -10.85
N THR A 34 33.60 27.86 -10.18
CA THR A 34 32.44 28.70 -10.52
C THR A 34 32.77 30.18 -10.38
N SER A 35 33.50 30.57 -9.33
CA SER A 35 33.93 31.97 -9.15
C SER A 35 34.86 32.42 -10.28
N TYR A 36 35.77 31.56 -10.73
CA TYR A 36 36.64 31.82 -11.87
C TYR A 36 35.83 32.02 -13.17
N PHE A 37 34.84 31.17 -13.45
CA PHE A 37 33.97 31.30 -14.62
C PHE A 37 33.08 32.56 -14.57
N LEU A 38 32.75 33.06 -13.38
CA LEU A 38 32.00 34.32 -13.18
C LEU A 38 32.89 35.57 -13.29
N GLY A 39 34.11 35.44 -13.82
CA GLY A 39 34.99 36.58 -14.10
C GLY A 39 35.98 36.91 -12.99
N ALA A 40 36.05 36.12 -11.91
CA ALA A 40 37.10 36.26 -10.90
C ALA A 40 38.43 35.62 -11.35
N SER A 41 38.90 35.98 -12.54
CA SER A 41 40.13 35.43 -13.15
C SER A 41 41.39 35.70 -12.32
N TRP A 42 41.34 36.68 -11.42
CA TRP A 42 42.39 36.97 -10.44
C TRP A 42 42.64 35.82 -9.44
N LEU A 43 41.71 34.87 -9.29
CA LEU A 43 41.91 33.64 -8.52
C LEU A 43 43.00 32.73 -9.11
N ALA A 44 43.33 32.88 -10.41
CA ALA A 44 44.44 32.14 -11.02
C ALA A 44 45.82 32.69 -10.61
N LYS A 45 45.90 33.90 -10.01
CA LYS A 45 47.16 34.45 -9.53
C LYS A 45 47.54 33.79 -8.20
N PRO A 46 48.68 33.08 -8.09
CA PRO A 46 49.01 32.27 -6.92
C PRO A 46 49.08 33.09 -5.62
N LEU A 47 49.51 34.36 -5.69
CA LEU A 47 49.59 35.26 -4.54
C LEU A 47 48.21 35.61 -3.90
N LEU A 48 47.14 35.61 -4.69
CA LEU A 48 45.78 35.95 -4.22
C LEU A 48 44.88 34.73 -4.14
N GLY A 49 45.03 33.78 -5.05
CA GLY A 49 44.21 32.57 -5.15
C GLY A 49 44.43 31.59 -4.01
N LEU A 50 45.66 31.38 -3.54
CA LEU A 50 45.97 30.46 -2.44
C LEU A 50 45.31 30.86 -1.10
N PRO A 51 45.51 32.09 -0.59
CA PRO A 51 44.91 32.48 0.68
C PRO A 51 43.38 32.49 0.59
N LEU A 52 42.82 32.94 -0.54
CA LEU A 52 41.37 33.03 -0.70
C LEU A 52 40.72 31.65 -0.92
N GLY A 53 41.40 30.73 -1.60
CA GLY A 53 41.01 29.32 -1.71
C GLY A 53 41.00 28.63 -0.35
N LEU A 54 41.99 28.89 0.51
CA LEU A 54 42.01 28.39 1.89
C LEU A 54 40.82 28.94 2.71
N TRP A 55 40.49 30.22 2.53
CA TRP A 55 39.30 30.83 3.13
C TRP A 55 38.00 30.23 2.61
N PHE A 56 37.89 29.93 1.32
CA PHE A 56 36.73 29.23 0.77
C PHE A 56 36.59 27.81 1.31
N VAL A 57 37.68 27.06 1.46
CA VAL A 57 37.70 25.75 2.12
C VAL A 57 37.21 25.87 3.57
N ALA A 58 37.69 26.87 4.32
CA ALA A 58 37.26 27.11 5.69
C ALA A 58 35.79 27.55 5.78
N ALA A 59 35.34 28.44 4.90
CA ALA A 59 33.97 28.92 4.82
C ALA A 59 33.00 27.78 4.44
N THR A 60 33.31 27.02 3.39
CA THR A 60 32.53 25.82 3.03
C THR A 60 32.54 24.79 4.13
N TYR A 61 33.67 24.55 4.81
CA TYR A 61 33.71 23.66 5.98
C TYR A 61 32.80 24.14 7.11
N THR A 62 32.80 25.44 7.43
CA THR A 62 31.96 25.99 8.51
C THR A 62 30.48 26.01 8.14
N VAL A 63 30.13 26.37 6.91
CA VAL A 63 28.75 26.36 6.40
C VAL A 63 28.25 24.93 6.24
N TRP A 64 29.06 24.01 5.72
CA TRP A 64 28.72 22.59 5.66
C TRP A 64 28.54 22.01 7.05
N ARG A 65 29.49 22.23 7.97
CA ARG A 65 29.40 21.71 9.33
C ARG A 65 28.21 22.26 10.10
N ARG A 66 27.90 23.56 9.97
CA ARG A 66 26.82 24.21 10.74
C ARG A 66 25.45 24.05 10.06
N GLY A 67 25.42 24.18 8.74
CA GLY A 67 24.23 24.02 7.91
C GLY A 67 23.78 22.56 7.81
N TRP A 68 24.69 21.61 7.53
CA TRP A 68 24.34 20.20 7.43
C TRP A 68 23.90 19.62 8.77
N LEU A 69 24.53 19.99 9.89
CA LEU A 69 24.08 19.55 11.21
C LEU A 69 22.71 20.12 11.56
N ASN A 70 22.44 21.40 11.28
CA ASN A 70 21.12 21.98 11.50
C ASN A 70 20.05 21.39 10.57
N LEU A 71 20.38 21.14 9.30
CA LEU A 71 19.47 20.50 8.34
C LEU A 71 19.19 19.05 8.73
N LEU A 72 20.21 18.29 9.17
CA LEU A 72 20.04 16.94 9.70
C LEU A 72 19.23 16.94 11.00
N ASP A 73 19.46 17.88 11.92
CA ASP A 73 18.67 17.99 13.16
C ASP A 73 17.21 18.43 12.91
N LEU A 74 16.96 19.19 11.83
CA LEU A 74 15.61 19.59 11.40
C LEU A 74 14.90 18.51 10.56
N THR A 75 15.63 17.67 9.84
CA THR A 75 15.06 16.67 8.91
C THR A 75 15.05 15.25 9.45
N LEU A 76 15.96 14.90 10.37
CA LEU A 76 15.98 13.59 11.01
C LEU A 76 15.24 13.68 12.34
N PRO A 77 14.18 12.89 12.57
CA PRO A 77 13.53 12.83 13.87
C PRO A 77 14.54 12.37 14.92
N ALA A 78 14.49 12.98 16.10
CA ALA A 78 15.34 12.65 17.24
C ALA A 78 15.35 11.13 17.49
N MET A 79 16.42 10.47 17.07
CA MET A 79 16.57 9.03 17.26
C MET A 79 16.81 8.78 18.75
N PRO A 80 16.01 7.94 19.42
CA PRO A 80 16.26 7.58 20.81
C PRO A 80 17.66 6.99 20.93
N ARG A 81 18.48 7.54 21.85
CA ARG A 81 19.83 7.07 22.12
C ARG A 81 19.77 5.64 22.64
N VAL A 82 20.03 4.68 21.75
CA VAL A 82 20.22 3.28 22.15
C VAL A 82 21.60 3.18 22.79
N THR A 83 21.63 3.06 24.12
CA THR A 83 22.82 2.69 24.89
C THR A 83 23.16 1.23 24.62
N THR A 84 24.03 0.97 23.63
CA THR A 84 24.57 -0.37 23.40
C THR A 84 25.92 -0.57 24.12
N PRO A 85 26.15 -1.71 24.78
CA PRO A 85 27.45 -2.05 25.35
C PRO A 85 28.50 -2.32 24.26
N ARG A 86 29.74 -1.89 24.53
CA ARG A 86 30.91 -1.94 23.65
C ARG A 86 31.44 -3.37 23.44
N THR A 87 30.97 -4.07 22.42
CA THR A 87 31.73 -5.15 21.76
C THR A 87 31.45 -5.10 20.25
N PHE A 88 32.36 -4.48 19.49
CA PHE A 88 32.22 -4.28 18.05
C PHE A 88 32.69 -5.53 17.29
N LYS A 89 31.76 -6.39 16.88
CA LYS A 89 31.88 -7.17 15.65
C LYS A 89 31.00 -6.49 14.60
N PRO A 90 31.49 -6.16 13.40
CA PRO A 90 30.65 -5.56 12.35
C PRO A 90 29.62 -6.60 11.89
N MET A 91 28.44 -6.56 12.49
CA MET A 91 27.30 -7.36 12.05
C MET A 91 26.82 -6.87 10.68
N PRO A 92 26.32 -7.75 9.79
CA PRO A 92 25.77 -7.40 8.47
C PRO A 92 24.64 -6.34 8.53
N LEU A 93 23.94 -6.25 9.66
CA LEU A 93 22.91 -5.23 9.93
C LEU A 93 23.45 -3.78 9.96
N GLN A 94 24.69 -3.58 10.41
CA GLN A 94 25.32 -2.26 10.40
C GLN A 94 25.59 -1.78 8.98
N LEU A 95 25.98 -2.68 8.07
CA LEU A 95 26.24 -2.34 6.67
C LEU A 95 24.96 -1.91 5.93
N ARG A 96 23.82 -2.58 6.16
CA ARG A 96 22.53 -2.18 5.56
C ARG A 96 22.08 -0.80 6.01
N THR A 97 22.26 -0.50 7.29
CA THR A 97 21.92 0.82 7.85
C THR A 97 22.81 1.91 7.27
N LEU A 98 24.12 1.65 7.15
CA LEU A 98 25.05 2.60 6.51
C LEU A 98 24.76 2.79 5.02
N ARG A 99 24.43 1.72 4.28
CA ARG A 99 24.01 1.82 2.88
C ARG A 99 22.75 2.67 2.73
N ARG A 100 21.73 2.44 3.57
CA ARG A 100 20.51 3.27 3.61
C ARG A 100 20.85 4.75 3.82
N LEU A 101 21.63 5.06 4.85
CA LEU A 101 22.02 6.45 5.13
C LEU A 101 22.84 7.06 3.99
N ALA A 102 23.73 6.30 3.35
CA ALA A 102 24.48 6.77 2.19
C ALA A 102 23.57 7.04 0.98
N HIS A 103 22.57 6.19 0.74
CA HIS A 103 21.58 6.41 -0.32
C HIS A 103 20.70 7.62 -0.03
N ILE A 104 20.23 7.79 1.21
CA ILE A 104 19.48 8.96 1.65
C ILE A 104 20.30 10.24 1.43
N ALA A 105 21.55 10.24 1.88
CA ALA A 105 22.45 11.38 1.71
C ALA A 105 22.68 11.70 0.22
N ARG A 106 22.91 10.67 -0.62
CA ARG A 106 23.09 10.85 -2.06
C ARG A 106 21.82 11.39 -2.73
N ALA A 107 20.66 10.86 -2.40
CA ALA A 107 19.37 11.30 -2.97
C ALA A 107 19.09 12.76 -2.60
N ALA A 108 19.25 13.11 -1.32
CA ALA A 108 19.09 14.48 -0.84
C ALA A 108 20.08 15.44 -1.51
N LEU A 109 21.36 15.05 -1.64
CA LEU A 109 22.38 15.88 -2.29
C LEU A 109 22.09 16.12 -3.78
N LEU A 110 21.72 15.07 -4.53
CA LEU A 110 21.36 15.19 -5.95
C LEU A 110 20.14 16.07 -6.14
N ASP A 111 19.17 15.98 -5.24
CA ASP A 111 17.93 16.74 -5.34
C ASP A 111 18.11 18.22 -4.96
N ILE A 112 18.88 18.50 -3.92
CA ILE A 112 19.31 19.86 -3.58
C ILE A 112 20.09 20.46 -4.75
N ALA A 113 21.01 19.71 -5.36
CA ALA A 113 21.78 20.18 -6.51
C ALA A 113 20.88 20.50 -7.72
N ARG A 114 19.91 19.64 -8.05
CA ARG A 114 18.93 19.88 -9.12
C ARG A 114 18.07 21.11 -8.85
N SER A 115 17.56 21.23 -7.63
CA SER A 115 16.68 22.35 -7.28
C SER A 115 17.43 23.68 -7.28
N LEU A 116 18.69 23.70 -6.82
CA LEU A 116 19.59 24.85 -6.96
C LEU A 116 19.86 25.19 -8.43
N TRP A 117 19.97 24.18 -9.30
CA TRP A 117 20.17 24.37 -10.74
C TRP A 117 18.93 24.97 -11.44
N HIS A 118 17.73 24.55 -11.04
CA HIS A 118 16.47 25.01 -11.63
C HIS A 118 15.84 26.22 -10.93
N LEU A 119 16.48 26.75 -9.87
CA LEU A 119 15.97 27.86 -9.06
C LEU A 119 14.56 27.62 -8.48
N GLU A 120 14.17 26.36 -8.31
CA GLU A 120 12.88 26.01 -7.70
C GLU A 120 12.95 26.13 -6.17
N PRO A 121 11.96 26.75 -5.50
CA PRO A 121 11.90 26.77 -4.04
C PRO A 121 11.69 25.35 -3.51
N ILE A 122 12.65 24.85 -2.72
CA ILE A 122 12.54 23.55 -2.06
C ILE A 122 11.71 23.73 -0.78
N THR A 123 10.54 23.10 -0.73
CA THR A 123 9.80 22.95 0.52
C THR A 123 10.31 21.71 1.28
N ALA A 124 10.17 21.72 2.60
CA ALA A 124 10.55 20.57 3.42
C ALA A 124 9.75 19.31 3.02
N GLU A 125 8.48 19.46 2.64
CA GLU A 125 7.62 18.38 2.18
C GLU A 125 8.06 17.83 0.81
N SER A 126 8.38 18.70 -0.15
CA SER A 126 8.88 18.23 -1.45
C SER A 126 10.17 17.44 -1.30
N LEU A 127 11.08 17.90 -0.44
CA LEU A 127 12.32 17.18 -0.14
C LEU A 127 12.04 15.83 0.54
N LYS A 128 11.17 15.79 1.56
CA LYS A 128 10.77 14.53 2.23
C LYS A 128 10.19 13.52 1.23
N SER A 129 9.27 13.95 0.37
CA SER A 129 8.64 13.10 -0.64
C SER A 129 9.61 12.61 -1.71
N ARG A 130 10.58 13.44 -2.10
CA ARG A 130 11.64 13.03 -3.06
C ARG A 130 12.63 12.05 -2.43
N ILE A 131 13.05 12.28 -1.18
CA ILE A 131 13.87 11.32 -0.42
C ILE A 131 13.12 10.00 -0.27
N ALA A 132 11.86 10.04 0.18
CA ALA A 132 11.03 8.85 0.33
C ALA A 132 10.96 8.03 -0.97
N ARG A 133 10.61 8.65 -2.10
CA ARG A 133 10.60 7.98 -3.42
C ARG A 133 11.95 7.38 -3.80
N SER A 134 13.05 8.07 -3.49
CA SER A 134 14.38 7.54 -3.79
C SER A 134 14.77 6.33 -2.93
N ILE A 135 14.27 6.23 -1.70
CA ILE A 135 14.48 5.05 -0.85
C ILE A 135 13.55 3.92 -1.31
N ASP A 136 12.30 4.25 -1.66
CA ASP A 136 11.29 3.28 -2.10
C ASP A 136 11.70 2.57 -3.41
N ALA A 137 12.47 3.25 -4.28
CA ALA A 137 13.07 2.66 -5.47
C ALA A 137 14.19 1.62 -5.19
N ARG A 138 14.42 1.25 -3.93
CA ARG A 138 15.50 0.37 -3.46
C ARG A 138 14.98 -0.73 -2.51
N PRO A 139 14.14 -1.66 -3.00
CA PRO A 139 13.57 -2.72 -2.16
C PRO A 139 14.62 -3.61 -1.49
N GLU A 140 15.85 -3.69 -2.02
CA GLU A 140 16.97 -4.42 -1.41
C GLU A 140 17.42 -3.86 -0.05
N LEU A 141 17.00 -2.64 0.29
CA LEU A 141 17.27 -1.99 1.57
C LEU A 141 16.21 -2.31 2.63
N ALA A 142 15.13 -2.98 2.24
CA ALA A 142 14.05 -3.34 3.16
C ALA A 142 14.56 -4.35 4.19
N GLU A 143 14.20 -4.13 5.45
CA GLU A 143 14.36 -5.17 6.47
C GLU A 143 13.27 -6.25 6.29
N PRO A 144 13.52 -7.49 6.74
CA PRO A 144 12.48 -8.52 6.76
C PRO A 144 11.20 -8.03 7.46
N LEU A 145 10.06 -8.60 7.10
CA LEU A 145 8.82 -8.40 7.83
C LEU A 145 9.00 -8.82 9.29
N THR A 146 8.33 -8.13 10.19
CA THR A 146 8.38 -8.40 11.63
C THR A 146 6.99 -8.65 12.16
N ILE A 147 6.72 -9.90 12.55
CA ILE A 147 5.45 -10.27 13.17
C ILE A 147 5.72 -10.71 14.60
N ALA A 148 5.12 -9.98 15.54
CA ALA A 148 5.18 -10.28 16.96
C ALA A 148 4.06 -11.24 17.35
N LEU A 149 4.39 -12.26 18.14
CA LEU A 149 3.43 -13.24 18.68
C LEU A 149 3.37 -13.08 20.19
N GLN A 150 2.20 -12.69 20.70
CA GLN A 150 1.97 -12.42 22.12
C GLN A 150 1.47 -13.65 22.87
N ALA A 151 2.25 -14.73 22.81
CA ALA A 151 2.17 -15.93 23.65
C ALA A 151 3.21 -16.93 23.13
N ASN A 152 3.67 -17.83 23.99
CA ASN A 152 4.42 -19.01 23.56
C ASN A 152 3.57 -20.24 23.88
N GLY A 153 2.59 -20.52 23.02
CA GLY A 153 1.77 -21.74 23.05
C GLY A 153 1.93 -22.57 21.77
N PRO A 154 1.35 -23.78 21.71
CA PRO A 154 1.46 -24.66 20.54
C PRO A 154 0.93 -23.99 19.27
N LEU A 155 -0.17 -23.24 19.37
CA LEU A 155 -0.72 -22.49 18.23
C LEU A 155 0.27 -21.46 17.67
N THR A 156 0.89 -20.64 18.52
CA THR A 156 1.88 -19.64 18.08
C THR A 156 3.14 -20.29 17.51
N GLN A 157 3.49 -21.50 17.97
CA GLN A 157 4.59 -22.27 17.42
C GLN A 157 4.23 -22.79 16.02
N ALA A 158 3.02 -23.35 15.86
CA ALA A 158 2.52 -23.78 14.57
C ALA A 158 2.45 -22.62 13.55
N ILE A 159 1.98 -21.43 13.97
CA ILE A 159 2.00 -20.21 13.13
C ILE A 159 3.43 -19.83 12.74
N ARG A 160 4.40 -19.94 13.66
CA ARG A 160 5.81 -19.62 13.41
C ARG A 160 6.45 -20.58 12.41
N ASP A 161 6.06 -21.85 12.48
CA ASP A 161 6.58 -22.92 11.63
C ASP A 161 5.96 -22.88 10.21
N HIS A 162 4.97 -22.01 9.98
CA HIS A 162 4.40 -21.77 8.67
C HIS A 162 5.46 -21.24 7.67
N GLU A 163 5.56 -21.90 6.53
CA GLU A 163 6.43 -21.47 5.44
C GLU A 163 5.95 -20.15 4.83
N SER A 164 6.75 -19.09 5.00
CA SER A 164 6.44 -17.79 4.45
C SER A 164 7.02 -17.61 3.03
N VAL A 165 6.19 -17.12 2.12
CA VAL A 165 6.59 -16.76 0.74
C VAL A 165 7.41 -15.45 0.67
N VAL A 166 7.66 -14.81 1.81
CA VAL A 166 8.39 -13.54 1.93
C VAL A 166 9.38 -13.58 3.10
N PRO A 167 10.47 -12.80 3.07
CA PRO A 167 11.41 -12.74 4.19
C PRO A 167 10.74 -12.23 5.47
N LEU A 168 10.65 -13.10 6.48
CA LEU A 168 9.91 -12.87 7.71
C LEU A 168 10.78 -13.15 8.94
N LYS A 169 10.61 -12.31 9.96
CA LYS A 169 11.18 -12.47 11.29
C LYS A 169 10.04 -12.53 12.31
N TRP A 170 9.88 -13.70 12.92
CA TRP A 170 9.00 -13.88 14.07
C TRP A 170 9.66 -13.35 15.33
N VAL A 171 8.92 -12.60 16.13
CA VAL A 171 9.39 -12.03 17.41
C VAL A 171 8.46 -12.49 18.53
N PRO A 172 8.94 -13.21 19.54
CA PRO A 172 8.13 -13.46 20.73
C PRO A 172 8.02 -12.17 21.54
N THR A 173 6.80 -11.81 21.95
CA THR A 173 6.54 -10.61 22.75
C THR A 173 5.82 -10.98 24.05
N ALA A 174 6.19 -10.32 25.15
CA ALA A 174 5.58 -10.57 26.44
C ALA A 174 4.12 -10.06 26.48
N PRO A 175 3.23 -10.69 27.27
CA PRO A 175 1.85 -10.24 27.43
C PRO A 175 1.73 -8.82 28.03
N GLU A 176 2.70 -8.40 28.86
CA GLU A 176 2.75 -7.07 29.49
C GLU A 176 2.87 -5.91 28.48
N ASP A 177 3.29 -6.21 27.26
CA ASP A 177 3.46 -5.24 26.18
C ASP A 177 2.18 -5.01 25.35
N SER A 178 1.04 -5.60 25.74
CA SER A 178 -0.27 -5.57 25.04
C SER A 178 -0.84 -4.18 24.76
N GLY A 179 -0.49 -3.18 25.57
CA GLY A 179 -1.01 -1.82 25.40
C GLY A 179 -0.25 -0.96 24.39
N ARG A 180 0.88 -1.45 23.85
CA ARG A 180 1.74 -0.67 22.96
C ARG A 180 1.36 -0.91 21.51
N SER A 181 1.21 0.18 20.74
CA SER A 181 0.98 0.10 19.29
C SER A 181 2.13 -0.62 18.59
N ALA A 182 1.82 -1.44 17.58
CA ALA A 182 2.79 -2.13 16.73
C ALA A 182 3.85 -1.17 16.15
N ALA A 183 3.45 0.06 15.81
CA ALA A 183 4.37 1.09 15.32
C ALA A 183 5.42 1.48 16.37
N SER A 184 5.02 1.59 17.64
CA SER A 184 5.92 1.96 18.74
C SER A 184 6.98 0.87 19.02
N GLN A 185 6.62 -0.39 18.81
CA GLN A 185 7.50 -1.55 19.00
C GLN A 185 8.28 -1.95 17.74
N ARG A 186 8.07 -1.24 16.62
CA ARG A 186 8.70 -1.54 15.32
C ARG A 186 8.35 -2.94 14.81
N HIS A 187 7.11 -3.36 15.03
CA HIS A 187 6.54 -4.56 14.43
C HIS A 187 5.59 -4.16 13.30
N ASP A 188 5.54 -4.95 12.24
CA ASP A 188 4.56 -4.74 11.17
C ASP A 188 3.18 -5.21 11.64
N VAL A 189 3.14 -6.32 12.37
CA VAL A 189 1.94 -6.89 13.00
C VAL A 189 2.26 -7.40 14.40
N ILE A 190 1.35 -7.20 15.35
CA ILE A 190 1.30 -7.89 16.63
C ILE A 190 0.07 -8.80 16.62
N PHE A 191 0.26 -10.10 16.81
CA PHE A 191 -0.81 -11.07 16.96
C PHE A 191 -0.95 -11.51 18.41
N THR A 192 -2.16 -11.34 18.94
CA THR A 192 -2.55 -11.68 20.31
C THR A 192 -3.63 -12.77 20.24
N PRO A 193 -3.28 -14.03 20.53
CA PRO A 193 -4.29 -15.07 20.69
C PRO A 193 -5.07 -14.84 21.99
N ASP A 194 -6.39 -15.03 21.93
CA ASP A 194 -7.31 -15.02 23.06
C ASP A 194 -8.05 -16.36 23.12
N PRO A 195 -7.76 -17.22 24.11
CA PRO A 195 -8.37 -18.54 24.19
C PRO A 195 -9.91 -18.51 24.33
N ALA A 196 -10.51 -17.38 24.74
CA ALA A 196 -11.95 -17.24 24.86
C ALA A 196 -12.58 -16.51 23.65
N GLN A 197 -11.86 -15.59 23.01
CA GLN A 197 -12.40 -14.71 21.95
C GLN A 197 -11.77 -14.95 20.57
N GLY A 198 -10.94 -15.99 20.42
CA GLY A 198 -10.21 -16.30 19.20
C GLY A 198 -8.88 -15.56 19.15
N GLY A 199 -8.70 -14.59 18.26
CA GLY A 199 -7.40 -13.91 18.14
C GLY A 199 -7.50 -12.57 17.46
N ARG A 200 -6.51 -11.71 17.69
CA ARG A 200 -6.46 -10.39 17.07
C ARG A 200 -5.06 -10.06 16.56
N ALA A 201 -4.97 -9.67 15.30
CA ALA A 201 -3.76 -9.14 14.70
C ALA A 201 -3.91 -7.63 14.52
N ILE A 202 -2.98 -6.83 15.05
CA ILE A 202 -2.98 -5.36 14.92
C ILE A 202 -1.78 -4.96 14.06
N THR A 203 -2.00 -4.16 13.03
CA THR A 203 -0.93 -3.65 12.15
C THR A 203 -0.39 -2.32 12.66
N ALA A 204 0.84 -1.97 12.24
CA ALA A 204 1.44 -0.70 12.65
C ALA A 204 0.85 0.51 11.91
N GLU A 205 0.24 1.42 12.66
CA GLU A 205 -0.37 2.68 12.21
C GLU A 205 0.27 3.90 12.89
N THR A 206 0.16 5.05 12.22
CA THR A 206 0.41 6.36 12.83
C THR A 206 -0.79 7.27 12.56
N PRO A 207 -1.06 8.30 13.38
CA PRO A 207 -2.26 9.14 13.26
C PRO A 207 -2.48 9.74 11.86
N ASP A 208 -1.39 10.14 11.19
CA ASP A 208 -1.43 10.75 9.86
C ASP A 208 -1.44 9.72 8.72
N HIS A 209 -1.30 8.43 9.05
CA HIS A 209 -1.16 7.33 8.10
C HIS A 209 -1.94 6.10 8.60
N SER A 210 -3.25 6.25 8.73
CA SER A 210 -4.19 5.21 9.15
C SER A 210 -4.43 4.17 8.04
N ALA A 211 -4.90 2.99 8.43
CA ALA A 211 -5.36 2.00 7.48
C ALA A 211 -6.54 2.46 6.63
N THR A 212 -6.63 1.91 5.43
CA THR A 212 -7.80 2.08 4.56
C THR A 212 -8.95 1.13 4.92
N TRP A 213 -8.65 0.00 5.58
CA TRP A 213 -9.65 -0.95 6.05
C TRP A 213 -9.48 -1.18 7.55
N PHE A 214 -10.49 -0.86 8.35
CA PHE A 214 -10.40 -1.05 9.80
C PHE A 214 -10.16 -2.51 10.22
N ASP A 215 -11.03 -3.44 9.83
CA ASP A 215 -10.90 -4.86 10.19
C ASP A 215 -11.30 -5.75 9.01
N TRP A 216 -10.37 -6.58 8.52
CA TRP A 216 -10.64 -7.51 7.41
C TRP A 216 -11.74 -8.53 7.71
N SER A 217 -12.03 -8.80 8.99
CA SER A 217 -13.12 -9.69 9.38
C SER A 217 -14.51 -9.08 9.24
N ARG A 218 -14.59 -7.75 9.14
CA ARG A 218 -15.85 -7.03 9.01
C ARG A 218 -16.04 -6.56 7.57
N PRO A 219 -17.26 -6.68 7.04
CA PRO A 219 -17.59 -6.03 5.78
C PRO A 219 -17.38 -4.52 5.92
N ARG A 220 -16.98 -3.88 4.83
CA ARG A 220 -16.92 -2.41 4.77
C ARG A 220 -18.33 -1.88 4.50
N PRO A 221 -18.64 -0.64 4.88
CA PRO A 221 -19.86 0.01 4.41
C PRO A 221 -19.92 -0.07 2.87
N LEU A 222 -21.06 -0.50 2.34
CA LEU A 222 -21.23 -0.66 0.91
C LEU A 222 -21.11 0.70 0.22
N ALA A 223 -20.13 0.83 -0.66
CA ALA A 223 -19.87 2.01 -1.46
C ALA A 223 -18.88 1.65 -2.57
N TYR A 224 -18.86 2.41 -3.67
CA TYR A 224 -17.91 2.25 -4.76
C TYR A 224 -16.45 2.11 -4.30
N PRO A 225 -15.89 2.97 -3.42
CA PRO A 225 -14.50 2.82 -2.94
C PRO A 225 -14.28 1.63 -1.99
N SER A 226 -15.35 1.01 -1.48
CA SER A 226 -15.30 -0.26 -0.73
C SER A 226 -15.32 -1.46 -1.67
N VAL A 227 -16.09 -1.40 -2.76
CA VAL A 227 -16.14 -2.43 -3.81
C VAL A 227 -14.84 -2.44 -4.61
N PHE A 228 -14.34 -1.28 -5.02
CA PHE A 228 -13.13 -1.10 -5.82
C PHE A 228 -12.08 -0.30 -5.05
N PRO A 229 -11.50 -0.87 -3.99
CA PRO A 229 -10.52 -0.15 -3.22
C PRO A 229 -9.22 0.00 -4.01
N HIS A 230 -8.56 1.14 -3.86
CA HIS A 230 -7.22 1.32 -4.39
C HIS A 230 -6.17 0.53 -3.59
N GLN A 231 -6.41 0.34 -2.28
CA GLN A 231 -5.55 -0.34 -1.32
C GLN A 231 -6.42 -1.14 -0.33
N ILE A 232 -5.87 -2.23 0.19
CA ILE A 232 -6.60 -3.14 1.09
C ILE A 232 -5.90 -3.31 2.44
N ASP A 233 -5.12 -2.34 2.88
CA ASP A 233 -4.34 -2.46 4.10
C ASP A 233 -5.21 -2.42 5.37
N PRO A 234 -5.11 -3.43 6.26
CA PRO A 234 -5.93 -3.52 7.46
C PRO A 234 -5.33 -2.71 8.61
N ALA A 235 -6.17 -2.19 9.52
CA ALA A 235 -5.73 -1.77 10.86
C ALA A 235 -5.60 -2.99 11.76
N CYS A 236 -6.55 -3.93 11.66
CA CYS A 236 -6.49 -5.21 12.33
C CYS A 236 -7.16 -6.36 11.55
N ILE A 237 -6.96 -7.58 12.06
CA ILE A 237 -7.74 -8.76 11.70
C ILE A 237 -8.24 -9.37 13.00
N SER A 238 -9.56 -9.52 13.13
CA SER A 238 -10.17 -10.25 14.24
C SER A 238 -10.56 -11.66 13.81
N PHE A 239 -10.05 -12.67 14.49
CA PHE A 239 -10.38 -14.07 14.30
C PHE A 239 -11.40 -14.47 15.37
N ALA A 240 -12.62 -14.80 14.97
CA ALA A 240 -13.69 -15.18 15.91
C ALA A 240 -13.40 -16.52 16.62
N SER A 241 -12.73 -17.43 15.93
CA SER A 241 -12.22 -18.68 16.47
C SER A 241 -10.81 -18.91 15.94
N LEU A 242 -9.97 -19.51 16.77
CA LEU A 242 -8.69 -20.07 16.36
C LEU A 242 -8.82 -21.59 16.40
N PRO A 243 -8.10 -22.32 15.53
CA PRO A 243 -8.08 -23.76 15.60
C PRO A 243 -7.48 -24.22 16.94
N ASP A 244 -7.86 -25.42 17.37
CA ASP A 244 -7.30 -26.03 18.56
C ASP A 244 -5.77 -26.11 18.46
N SER A 245 -5.09 -26.14 19.61
CA SER A 245 -3.62 -26.09 19.69
C SER A 245 -2.90 -27.13 18.82
N ASP A 246 -3.58 -28.23 18.50
CA ASP A 246 -3.05 -29.38 17.79
C ASP A 246 -3.37 -29.32 16.27
N GLN A 247 -4.21 -28.38 15.84
CA GLN A 247 -4.61 -28.17 14.45
C GLN A 247 -3.98 -26.87 13.92
N HIS A 248 -2.97 -27.01 13.07
CA HIS A 248 -2.40 -25.86 12.39
C HIS A 248 -3.25 -25.45 11.18
N ASP A 249 -3.80 -24.25 11.20
CA ASP A 249 -4.35 -23.64 9.99
C ASP A 249 -3.31 -22.73 9.30
N PRO A 250 -2.74 -23.15 8.14
CA PRO A 250 -1.79 -22.33 7.39
C PRO A 250 -2.39 -21.00 6.88
N LEU A 251 -3.72 -20.89 6.78
CA LEU A 251 -4.40 -19.68 6.32
C LEU A 251 -4.22 -18.52 7.31
N ILE A 252 -4.15 -18.80 8.62
CA ILE A 252 -3.92 -17.77 9.64
C ILE A 252 -2.52 -17.18 9.45
N GLY A 253 -1.49 -18.02 9.30
CA GLY A 253 -0.13 -17.58 9.01
C GLY A 253 -0.07 -16.72 7.75
N ALA A 254 -0.71 -17.17 6.67
CA ALA A 254 -0.77 -16.43 5.42
C ALA A 254 -1.49 -15.07 5.55
N LEU A 255 -2.59 -14.99 6.31
CA LEU A 255 -3.30 -13.74 6.60
C LEU A 255 -2.45 -12.76 7.41
N LEU A 256 -1.73 -13.23 8.42
CA LEU A 256 -0.80 -12.40 9.20
C LEU A 256 0.32 -11.83 8.33
N VAL A 257 0.87 -12.66 7.44
CA VAL A 257 1.92 -12.26 6.48
C VAL A 257 1.37 -11.22 5.50
N ALA A 258 0.19 -11.45 4.92
CA ALA A 258 -0.42 -10.50 4.00
C ALA A 258 -0.73 -9.15 4.69
N ALA A 259 -1.28 -9.17 5.91
CA ALA A 259 -1.49 -7.94 6.67
C ALA A 259 -0.17 -7.21 6.99
N ALA A 260 0.91 -7.95 7.30
CA ALA A 260 2.22 -7.36 7.53
C ALA A 260 2.78 -6.70 6.26
N VAL A 261 2.64 -7.35 5.09
CA VAL A 261 3.02 -6.79 3.80
C VAL A 261 2.22 -5.50 3.52
N GLN A 262 0.90 -5.55 3.63
CA GLN A 262 0.01 -4.42 3.35
C GLN A 262 0.23 -3.25 4.32
N SER A 263 0.64 -3.52 5.56
CA SER A 263 1.01 -2.48 6.53
C SER A 263 2.20 -1.61 6.09
N ARG A 264 2.97 -2.08 5.09
CA ARG A 264 4.08 -1.34 4.46
C ARG A 264 3.68 -0.64 3.15
N SER A 265 2.37 -0.43 2.90
CA SER A 265 1.92 0.45 1.81
C SER A 265 2.64 1.79 1.86
N PRO A 266 3.04 2.40 0.72
CA PRO A 266 3.68 3.71 0.69
C PRO A 266 2.91 4.80 1.44
N MET A 267 1.57 4.70 1.49
CA MET A 267 0.67 5.62 2.19
C MET A 267 0.67 5.43 3.71
N ARG A 268 1.09 4.26 4.19
CA ARG A 268 1.18 3.90 5.61
C ARG A 268 2.53 4.24 6.25
N LEU A 269 3.53 4.55 5.43
CA LEU A 269 4.91 4.71 5.88
C LEU A 269 5.25 6.19 6.03
N THR A 270 5.89 6.52 7.15
CA THR A 270 6.57 7.81 7.31
C THR A 270 7.98 7.77 6.71
N LEU A 271 8.63 8.93 6.58
CA LEU A 271 10.06 8.96 6.24
C LEU A 271 10.91 8.28 7.33
N ALA A 272 10.50 8.39 8.59
CA ALA A 272 11.21 7.78 9.72
C ALA A 272 11.18 6.24 9.63
N ASP A 273 10.05 5.68 9.20
CA ASP A 273 9.90 4.23 8.97
C ASP A 273 10.82 3.75 7.85
N ARG A 274 10.87 4.51 6.74
CA ARG A 274 11.75 4.21 5.62
C ARG A 274 13.23 4.21 6.00
N ILE A 275 13.68 5.20 6.75
CA ILE A 275 15.06 5.28 7.27
C ILE A 275 15.38 4.05 8.13
N ARG A 276 14.41 3.56 8.90
CA ARG A 276 14.54 2.35 9.74
C ARG A 276 14.43 1.05 8.96
N GLY A 277 14.14 1.09 7.65
CA GLY A 277 14.07 -0.07 6.76
C GLY A 277 12.69 -0.68 6.58
N ARG A 278 11.66 -0.05 7.15
CA ARG A 278 10.28 -0.39 6.85
C ARG A 278 9.94 0.32 5.54
N LEU A 279 10.23 -0.36 4.43
CA LEU A 279 10.06 0.13 3.06
C LEU A 279 8.86 -0.51 2.40
N PRO A 280 8.26 0.15 1.39
CA PRO A 280 7.35 -0.51 0.47
C PRO A 280 8.03 -1.77 -0.07
N LEU A 281 7.28 -2.85 -0.03
CA LEU A 281 7.83 -4.14 -0.41
C LEU A 281 7.71 -4.35 -1.91
N ASP A 282 6.63 -3.85 -2.51
CA ASP A 282 6.42 -3.88 -3.95
C ASP A 282 7.39 -2.94 -4.65
N GLY A 283 8.31 -3.54 -5.43
CA GLY A 283 9.22 -2.81 -6.30
C GLY A 283 8.48 -2.10 -7.43
N HIS A 284 9.21 -1.40 -8.30
CA HIS A 284 8.60 -0.93 -9.55
C HIS A 284 8.35 -2.11 -10.48
N ASP A 285 7.19 -2.10 -11.16
CA ASP A 285 6.92 -3.06 -12.23
C ASP A 285 8.00 -2.96 -13.31
N GLN A 286 8.83 -4.01 -13.41
CA GLN A 286 9.72 -4.22 -14.53
C GLN A 286 9.17 -5.38 -15.36
N PRO A 287 8.53 -5.10 -16.51
CA PRO A 287 7.98 -6.15 -17.36
C PRO A 287 9.07 -7.16 -17.75
N GLY A 288 8.82 -8.46 -17.51
CA GLY A 288 9.68 -9.56 -17.99
C GLY A 288 10.78 -10.05 -17.03
N LEU A 289 10.96 -9.45 -15.85
CA LEU A 289 11.84 -9.96 -14.80
C LEU A 289 11.01 -10.43 -13.61
N ILE A 290 11.41 -11.55 -12.98
CA ILE A 290 10.85 -11.96 -11.69
C ILE A 290 11.12 -10.82 -10.71
N ASP A 291 10.09 -10.01 -10.41
CA ASP A 291 10.25 -8.88 -9.49
C ASP A 291 10.52 -9.45 -8.08
N PRO A 292 11.75 -9.32 -7.56
CA PRO A 292 12.06 -9.78 -6.22
C PRO A 292 11.27 -9.00 -5.16
N GLY A 293 10.61 -7.88 -5.51
CA GLY A 293 9.76 -7.06 -4.66
C GLY A 293 8.26 -7.37 -4.68
N ALA A 294 7.69 -8.21 -5.55
CA ALA A 294 6.23 -8.44 -5.58
C ALA A 294 5.68 -9.24 -4.38
N TYR A 295 5.91 -8.79 -3.14
CA TYR A 295 5.53 -9.45 -1.89
C TYR A 295 4.03 -9.36 -1.65
N THR A 296 3.39 -8.29 -2.09
CA THR A 296 1.93 -8.17 -2.01
C THR A 296 1.27 -9.23 -2.87
N ALA A 297 1.62 -9.29 -4.16
CA ALA A 297 1.09 -10.32 -5.06
C ALA A 297 1.40 -11.74 -4.56
N ARG A 298 2.63 -12.03 -4.13
CA ARG A 298 2.99 -13.36 -3.60
C ARG A 298 2.21 -13.76 -2.35
N SER A 299 2.09 -12.86 -1.38
CA SER A 299 1.37 -13.15 -0.13
C SER A 299 -0.13 -13.37 -0.38
N MET A 300 -0.74 -12.59 -1.28
CA MET A 300 -2.14 -12.76 -1.65
C MET A 300 -2.38 -14.00 -2.53
N THR A 301 -1.48 -14.33 -3.47
CA THR A 301 -1.55 -15.58 -4.22
C THR A 301 -1.41 -16.79 -3.30
N ARG A 302 -0.56 -16.72 -2.25
CA ARG A 302 -0.49 -17.79 -1.24
C ARG A 302 -1.82 -17.98 -0.51
N ILE A 303 -2.54 -16.90 -0.20
CA ILE A 303 -3.89 -16.99 0.36
C ILE A 303 -4.84 -17.65 -0.65
N ALA A 304 -4.78 -17.26 -1.93
CA ALA A 304 -5.57 -17.85 -2.99
C ALA A 304 -5.34 -19.36 -3.12
N ASP A 305 -4.07 -19.81 -3.17
CA ASP A 305 -3.71 -21.23 -3.27
C ASP A 305 -4.27 -22.04 -2.09
N LEU A 306 -4.14 -21.51 -0.87
CA LEU A 306 -4.65 -22.16 0.34
C LEU A 306 -6.19 -22.21 0.39
N LEU A 307 -6.86 -21.19 -0.14
CA LEU A 307 -8.32 -21.10 -0.13
C LEU A 307 -8.95 -21.92 -1.25
N ILE A 308 -8.36 -21.93 -2.45
CA ILE A 308 -8.82 -22.73 -3.61
C ILE A 308 -8.73 -24.24 -3.32
N ALA A 309 -7.75 -24.66 -2.51
CA ALA A 309 -7.62 -26.05 -2.08
C ALA A 309 -8.71 -26.51 -1.08
N ARG A 310 -9.56 -25.60 -0.59
CA ARG A 310 -10.61 -25.89 0.41
C ARG A 310 -11.99 -25.96 -0.23
N ASN A 311 -12.91 -26.57 0.52
CA ASN A 311 -14.33 -26.54 0.23
C ASN A 311 -14.98 -25.39 1.03
N PRO A 312 -15.83 -24.55 0.43
CA PRO A 312 -16.56 -23.50 1.16
C PRO A 312 -17.59 -24.00 2.18
N ASP A 313 -17.91 -25.29 2.21
CA ASP A 313 -18.87 -25.88 3.14
C ASP A 313 -18.21 -26.94 4.05
N PRO A 314 -18.15 -26.73 5.39
CA PRO A 314 -18.66 -25.58 6.14
C PRO A 314 -17.76 -24.33 6.04
N LEU A 315 -18.38 -23.15 6.01
CA LEU A 315 -17.67 -21.88 5.89
C LEU A 315 -17.00 -21.47 7.21
N GLU A 316 -15.67 -21.55 7.26
CA GLU A 316 -14.90 -21.13 8.43
C GLU A 316 -14.68 -19.60 8.44
N PRO A 317 -14.64 -18.94 9.61
CA PRO A 317 -14.41 -17.49 9.70
C PRO A 317 -13.13 -17.01 9.00
N ALA A 318 -12.03 -17.77 9.12
CA ALA A 318 -10.75 -17.45 8.48
C ALA A 318 -10.84 -17.50 6.95
N GLN A 319 -11.58 -18.45 6.40
CA GLN A 319 -11.83 -18.57 4.96
C GLN A 319 -12.61 -17.35 4.46
N ARG A 320 -13.63 -16.90 5.22
CA ARG A 320 -14.42 -15.72 4.88
C ARG A 320 -13.59 -14.43 4.93
N ILE A 321 -12.72 -14.27 5.93
CA ILE A 321 -11.75 -13.16 6.02
C ILE A 321 -10.84 -13.15 4.78
N ALA A 322 -10.24 -14.30 4.48
CA ALA A 322 -9.35 -14.47 3.33
C ALA A 322 -10.05 -14.16 2.02
N ALA A 323 -11.25 -14.68 1.81
CA ALA A 323 -12.04 -14.44 0.61
C ALA A 323 -12.38 -12.95 0.44
N SER A 324 -12.76 -12.28 1.52
CA SER A 324 -13.07 -10.85 1.53
C SER A 324 -11.86 -9.99 1.15
N ALA A 325 -10.71 -10.22 1.79
CA ALA A 325 -9.48 -9.49 1.49
C ALA A 325 -8.96 -9.80 0.08
N LEU A 326 -9.00 -11.07 -0.34
CA LEU A 326 -8.55 -11.51 -1.66
C LEU A 326 -9.44 -10.98 -2.79
N GLY A 327 -10.77 -11.03 -2.64
CA GLY A 327 -11.69 -10.47 -3.64
C GLY A 327 -11.43 -8.97 -3.87
N ALA A 328 -11.24 -8.22 -2.77
CA ALA A 328 -10.87 -6.80 -2.84
C ALA A 328 -9.50 -6.59 -3.49
N PHE A 329 -8.52 -7.44 -3.20
CA PHE A 329 -7.18 -7.38 -3.77
C PHE A 329 -7.18 -7.53 -5.29
N LEU A 330 -7.94 -8.48 -5.83
CA LEU A 330 -7.92 -8.85 -7.24
C LEU A 330 -8.37 -7.71 -8.16
N VAL A 331 -9.20 -6.80 -7.67
CA VAL A 331 -9.65 -5.61 -8.40
C VAL A 331 -8.73 -4.40 -8.20
N THR A 332 -7.63 -4.52 -7.46
CA THR A 332 -6.63 -3.46 -7.29
C THR A 332 -5.54 -3.53 -8.37
N PRO A 333 -4.83 -2.42 -8.65
CA PRO A 333 -3.62 -2.46 -9.48
C PRO A 333 -2.50 -3.33 -8.89
N ALA A 334 -2.44 -3.44 -7.54
CA ALA A 334 -1.40 -4.17 -6.82
C ALA A 334 -1.46 -5.70 -7.03
N ALA A 335 -2.53 -6.23 -7.62
CA ALA A 335 -2.65 -7.65 -7.94
C ALA A 335 -1.53 -8.17 -8.84
N ARG A 336 -1.10 -7.40 -9.85
CA ARG A 336 -0.03 -7.79 -10.80
C ARG A 336 -0.22 -9.20 -11.42
N LEU A 337 -1.46 -9.66 -11.48
CA LEU A 337 -1.89 -10.88 -12.16
C LEU A 337 -2.55 -10.49 -13.49
N SER A 338 -2.52 -11.39 -14.49
CA SER A 338 -3.32 -11.23 -15.70
C SER A 338 -4.81 -11.22 -15.36
N ILE A 339 -5.63 -10.56 -16.19
CA ILE A 339 -7.08 -10.48 -15.95
C ILE A 339 -7.72 -11.86 -15.86
N GLY A 340 -7.41 -12.77 -16.80
CA GLY A 340 -7.89 -14.15 -16.73
C GLY A 340 -7.51 -14.89 -15.45
N ALA A 341 -6.28 -14.70 -14.92
CA ALA A 341 -5.89 -15.28 -13.64
C ALA A 341 -6.67 -14.66 -12.46
N ARG A 342 -6.88 -13.34 -12.48
CA ARG A 342 -7.69 -12.66 -11.45
C ARG A 342 -9.14 -13.17 -11.46
N ARG A 343 -9.74 -13.29 -12.64
CA ARG A 343 -11.09 -13.84 -12.81
C ARG A 343 -11.17 -15.27 -12.28
N ALA A 344 -10.27 -16.15 -12.71
CA ALA A 344 -10.27 -17.55 -12.29
C ALA A 344 -10.16 -17.70 -10.76
N ILE A 345 -9.33 -16.89 -10.11
CA ILE A 345 -9.26 -16.86 -8.64
C ILE A 345 -10.57 -16.34 -8.06
N MET A 346 -11.09 -15.21 -8.56
CA MET A 346 -12.33 -14.62 -8.05
C MET A 346 -13.54 -15.57 -8.15
N GLU A 347 -13.66 -16.34 -9.23
CA GLU A 347 -14.74 -17.34 -9.39
C GLU A 347 -14.66 -18.45 -8.34
N ARG A 348 -13.46 -18.84 -7.92
CA ARG A 348 -13.27 -19.83 -6.84
C ARG A 348 -13.48 -19.24 -5.45
N VAL A 349 -13.26 -17.93 -5.30
CA VAL A 349 -13.35 -17.22 -4.01
C VAL A 349 -14.75 -16.68 -3.74
N CYS A 350 -15.51 -16.32 -4.77
CA CYS A 350 -16.85 -15.75 -4.66
C CYS A 350 -17.79 -16.60 -3.79
N PRO A 351 -17.84 -17.95 -3.89
CA PRO A 351 -18.72 -18.78 -3.06
C PRO A 351 -18.55 -18.58 -1.54
N TYR A 352 -17.35 -18.25 -1.06
CA TYR A 352 -17.06 -18.02 0.36
C TYR A 352 -17.71 -16.74 0.93
N ILE A 353 -18.12 -15.83 0.05
CA ILE A 353 -18.70 -14.52 0.37
C ILE A 353 -19.86 -14.19 -0.57
N ALA A 354 -20.57 -15.21 -1.06
CA ALA A 354 -21.64 -15.06 -2.05
C ALA A 354 -22.84 -14.26 -1.55
N ASP A 355 -22.98 -14.12 -0.22
CA ASP A 355 -23.99 -13.29 0.42
C ASP A 355 -23.64 -11.79 0.42
N ARG A 356 -22.44 -11.41 -0.04
CA ARG A 356 -21.97 -10.03 -0.07
C ARG A 356 -22.08 -9.42 -1.47
N PRO A 357 -22.72 -8.24 -1.63
CA PRO A 357 -22.84 -7.60 -2.94
C PRO A 357 -21.48 -7.29 -3.58
N GLU A 358 -20.46 -6.95 -2.78
CA GLU A 358 -19.13 -6.61 -3.30
C GLU A 358 -18.46 -7.80 -4.00
N ALA A 359 -18.77 -9.03 -3.60
CA ALA A 359 -18.23 -10.23 -4.25
C ALA A 359 -18.70 -10.31 -5.71
N TRP A 360 -20.00 -10.17 -5.93
CA TRP A 360 -20.61 -10.24 -7.26
C TRP A 360 -20.25 -9.04 -8.13
N LEU A 361 -20.22 -7.83 -7.57
CA LEU A 361 -19.81 -6.62 -8.29
C LEU A 361 -18.34 -6.70 -8.77
N ARG A 362 -17.44 -7.20 -7.93
CA ARG A 362 -16.03 -7.41 -8.30
C ARG A 362 -15.87 -8.52 -9.34
N LEU A 363 -16.65 -9.60 -9.21
CA LEU A 363 -16.65 -10.69 -10.19
C LEU A 363 -17.16 -10.21 -11.55
N ALA A 364 -18.25 -9.44 -11.59
CA ALA A 364 -18.76 -8.83 -12.82
C ALA A 364 -17.70 -7.94 -13.48
N ALA A 365 -17.04 -7.09 -12.70
CA ALA A 365 -15.98 -6.22 -13.22
C ALA A 365 -14.81 -7.01 -13.85
N LEU A 366 -14.40 -8.12 -13.21
CA LEU A 366 -13.37 -9.01 -13.74
C LEU A 366 -13.80 -9.77 -14.99
N ARG A 367 -15.08 -10.16 -15.09
CA ARG A 367 -15.63 -10.85 -16.27
C ARG A 367 -15.73 -9.91 -17.47
N PHE A 368 -16.18 -8.66 -17.28
CA PHE A 368 -16.12 -7.65 -18.33
C PHE A 368 -14.68 -7.38 -18.79
N ALA A 369 -13.75 -7.28 -17.85
CA ALA A 369 -12.34 -7.08 -18.17
C ALA A 369 -11.73 -8.26 -18.98
N ASP A 370 -12.25 -9.47 -18.79
CA ASP A 370 -11.86 -10.68 -19.54
C ASP A 370 -12.72 -10.90 -20.81
N MET A 371 -13.55 -9.92 -21.18
CA MET A 371 -14.46 -9.94 -22.36
C MET A 371 -15.53 -11.05 -22.32
N ASP A 372 -15.95 -11.46 -21.13
CA ASP A 372 -17.02 -12.43 -20.89
C ASP A 372 -18.32 -11.70 -20.49
N ASP A 373 -18.84 -10.88 -21.41
CA ASP A 373 -20.00 -10.01 -21.17
C ASP A 373 -21.24 -10.76 -20.68
N PRO A 374 -21.63 -11.94 -21.22
CA PRO A 374 -22.80 -12.67 -20.74
C PRO A 374 -22.67 -13.08 -19.26
N ALA A 375 -21.52 -13.65 -18.88
CA ALA A 375 -21.28 -14.06 -17.50
C ALA A 375 -21.13 -12.85 -16.56
N ALA A 376 -20.65 -11.71 -17.07
CA ALA A 376 -20.57 -10.48 -16.31
C ALA A 376 -21.96 -9.90 -16.00
N LEU A 377 -22.87 -9.90 -16.99
CA LEU A 377 -24.27 -9.49 -16.81
C LEU A 377 -25.00 -10.41 -15.81
N GLU A 378 -24.78 -11.72 -15.89
CA GLU A 378 -25.31 -12.68 -14.89
C GLU A 378 -24.84 -12.33 -13.47
N ALA A 379 -23.55 -12.04 -13.30
CA ALA A 379 -23.01 -11.61 -12.01
C ALA A 379 -23.62 -10.28 -11.52
N LEU A 380 -23.91 -9.33 -12.42
CA LEU A 380 -24.65 -8.12 -12.07
C LEU A 380 -26.10 -8.41 -11.66
N HIS A 381 -26.77 -9.34 -12.31
CA HIS A 381 -28.12 -9.77 -11.93
C HIS A 381 -28.16 -10.41 -10.54
N HIS A 382 -27.11 -11.14 -10.14
CA HIS A 382 -26.97 -11.63 -8.78
C HIS A 382 -26.60 -10.52 -7.78
N ALA A 383 -25.78 -9.55 -8.19
CA ALA A 383 -25.41 -8.42 -7.34
C ALA A 383 -26.60 -7.51 -7.01
N ASP A 384 -27.44 -7.19 -8.01
CA ASP A 384 -28.53 -6.21 -7.89
C ASP A 384 -29.46 -6.40 -6.68
N PRO A 385 -30.06 -7.57 -6.42
CA PRO A 385 -30.93 -7.77 -5.26
C PRO A 385 -30.15 -7.65 -3.94
N LEU A 386 -28.88 -8.08 -3.91
CA LEU A 386 -28.03 -7.95 -2.73
C LEU A 386 -27.70 -6.48 -2.42
N VAL A 387 -27.37 -5.69 -3.44
CA VAL A 387 -27.10 -4.25 -3.28
C VAL A 387 -28.36 -3.55 -2.77
N ARG A 388 -29.52 -3.88 -3.32
CA ARG A 388 -30.80 -3.30 -2.88
C ARG A 388 -31.18 -3.65 -1.45
N ALA A 389 -30.92 -4.88 -1.02
CA ALA A 389 -31.12 -5.28 0.37
C ALA A 389 -30.29 -4.43 1.35
N HIS A 390 -29.23 -3.77 0.86
CA HIS A 390 -28.36 -2.88 1.62
C HIS A 390 -28.44 -1.41 1.11
N ALA A 391 -29.49 -1.03 0.37
CA ALA A 391 -29.58 0.31 -0.24
C ALA A 391 -29.59 1.43 0.81
N GLU A 392 -30.18 1.17 2.00
CA GLU A 392 -30.18 2.13 3.12
C GLU A 392 -28.78 2.37 3.70
N GLU A 393 -27.85 1.43 3.49
CA GLU A 393 -26.44 1.56 3.94
C GLU A 393 -25.57 2.33 2.95
N LEU A 394 -26.07 2.60 1.74
CA LEU A 394 -25.38 3.38 0.71
C LEU A 394 -25.42 4.88 1.04
N VAL A 395 -24.70 5.29 2.09
CA VAL A 395 -24.68 6.68 2.59
C VAL A 395 -23.99 7.64 1.61
N LEU A 396 -23.07 7.13 0.79
CA LEU A 396 -22.32 7.94 -0.17
C LEU A 396 -23.06 8.02 -1.51
N ASP A 397 -22.97 9.19 -2.15
CA ASP A 397 -23.33 9.33 -3.56
C ASP A 397 -22.30 8.59 -4.42
N GLN A 398 -22.78 7.69 -5.27
CA GLN A 398 -21.94 6.83 -6.11
C GLN A 398 -21.58 7.51 -7.44
N ILE A 399 -22.37 8.50 -7.88
CA ILE A 399 -22.20 9.19 -9.17
C ILE A 399 -20.81 9.81 -9.31
N PRO A 400 -20.27 10.57 -8.32
CA PRO A 400 -18.95 11.19 -8.47
C PRO A 400 -17.81 10.17 -8.64
N PHE A 401 -17.95 8.98 -8.07
CA PHE A 401 -16.94 7.93 -8.23
C PHE A 401 -16.99 7.31 -9.63
N VAL A 402 -18.18 7.07 -10.16
CA VAL A 402 -18.35 6.57 -11.54
C VAL A 402 -17.89 7.62 -12.54
N GLN A 403 -18.26 8.88 -12.36
CA GLN A 403 -17.77 10.00 -13.18
C GLN A 403 -16.24 10.11 -13.10
N SER A 404 -15.65 9.99 -11.91
CA SER A 404 -14.18 9.98 -11.79
C SER A 404 -13.54 8.82 -12.56
N GLU A 405 -14.16 7.64 -12.61
CA GLU A 405 -13.67 6.50 -13.41
C GLU A 405 -13.89 6.73 -14.91
N LEU A 406 -14.94 7.45 -15.31
CA LEU A 406 -15.16 7.86 -16.70
C LEU A 406 -14.12 8.91 -17.13
N ASP A 407 -13.88 9.93 -16.33
CA ASP A 407 -12.97 11.04 -16.63
C ASP A 407 -11.49 10.63 -16.59
N HIS A 408 -11.12 9.84 -15.59
CA HIS A 408 -9.73 9.47 -15.29
C HIS A 408 -9.44 7.99 -15.53
N GLY A 409 -10.42 7.23 -16.02
CA GLY A 409 -10.27 5.86 -16.47
C GLY A 409 -9.10 5.78 -17.44
N SER A 410 -8.05 5.07 -17.05
CA SER A 410 -6.98 4.72 -17.99
C SER A 410 -7.46 3.60 -18.92
N TYR A 411 -6.63 3.21 -19.88
CA TYR A 411 -6.80 1.97 -20.67
C TYR A 411 -6.68 0.67 -19.81
N ASP A 412 -7.00 0.73 -18.52
CA ASP A 412 -7.06 -0.40 -17.60
C ASP A 412 -8.26 -1.29 -17.99
N PRO A 413 -8.05 -2.59 -18.28
CA PRO A 413 -9.14 -3.51 -18.60
C PRO A 413 -10.27 -3.54 -17.57
N LEU A 414 -9.97 -3.20 -16.31
CA LEU A 414 -10.98 -3.15 -15.24
C LEU A 414 -11.90 -1.92 -15.29
N ALA A 415 -11.52 -0.83 -15.96
CA ALA A 415 -12.27 0.44 -15.92
C ALA A 415 -13.72 0.25 -16.38
N LEU A 416 -13.93 -0.41 -17.52
CA LEU A 416 -15.26 -0.72 -18.06
C LEU A 416 -16.11 -1.53 -17.07
N GLY A 417 -15.52 -2.56 -16.48
CA GLY A 417 -16.19 -3.41 -15.50
C GLY A 417 -16.53 -2.69 -14.20
N ARG A 418 -15.66 -1.80 -13.73
CA ARG A 418 -15.90 -0.96 -12.55
C ARG A 418 -17.01 0.05 -12.79
N VAL A 419 -17.04 0.68 -13.97
CA VAL A 419 -18.15 1.57 -14.39
C VAL A 419 -19.46 0.78 -14.38
N ALA A 420 -19.52 -0.38 -15.03
CA ALA A 420 -20.73 -1.22 -15.06
C ALA A 420 -21.23 -1.62 -13.67
N ALA A 421 -20.33 -2.01 -12.76
CA ALA A 421 -20.67 -2.29 -11.37
C ALA A 421 -21.08 -1.03 -10.58
N GLY A 422 -20.48 0.12 -10.86
CA GLY A 422 -20.87 1.42 -10.32
C GLY A 422 -22.27 1.83 -10.75
N LEU A 423 -22.64 1.58 -12.01
CA LEU A 423 -24.00 1.78 -12.51
C LEU A 423 -25.02 0.91 -11.77
N CYS A 424 -24.66 -0.32 -11.38
CA CYS A 424 -25.50 -1.17 -10.53
C CYS A 424 -25.71 -0.56 -9.13
N LEU A 425 -24.64 -0.03 -8.51
CA LEU A 425 -24.75 0.69 -7.22
C LEU A 425 -25.65 1.92 -7.32
N ILE A 426 -25.49 2.73 -8.37
CA ILE A 426 -26.33 3.90 -8.65
C ILE A 426 -27.79 3.49 -8.85
N ALA A 427 -28.03 2.47 -9.68
CA ALA A 427 -29.38 1.97 -9.98
C ALA A 427 -30.10 1.40 -8.75
N ALA A 428 -29.38 0.96 -7.74
CA ALA A 428 -29.95 0.51 -6.47
C ALA A 428 -30.42 1.65 -5.56
N GLN A 429 -29.91 2.87 -5.72
CA GLN A 429 -30.31 4.05 -4.96
C GLN A 429 -31.54 4.78 -5.53
N HIS A 430 -32.02 4.36 -6.70
CA HIS A 430 -33.05 5.08 -7.45
C HIS A 430 -34.25 4.21 -7.82
N GLU A 431 -35.44 4.81 -7.70
CA GLU A 431 -36.66 4.27 -8.29
C GLU A 431 -36.60 4.29 -9.83
N TYR A 432 -37.39 3.43 -10.47
CA TYR A 432 -37.41 3.28 -11.94
C TYR A 432 -37.58 4.59 -12.71
N SER A 433 -38.46 5.48 -12.25
CA SER A 433 -38.71 6.79 -12.90
C SER A 433 -37.46 7.66 -12.93
N ARG A 434 -36.76 7.76 -11.79
CA ARG A 434 -35.49 8.52 -11.66
C ARG A 434 -34.36 7.87 -12.43
N LEU A 435 -34.29 6.54 -12.41
CA LEU A 435 -33.26 5.81 -13.16
C LEU A 435 -33.39 6.03 -14.67
N THR A 436 -34.61 6.26 -15.19
CA THR A 436 -34.82 6.57 -16.60
C THR A 436 -34.20 7.91 -16.98
N PHE A 437 -34.43 8.96 -16.18
CA PHE A 437 -33.79 10.27 -16.40
C PHE A 437 -32.26 10.19 -16.27
N LEU A 438 -31.79 9.48 -15.23
CA LEU A 438 -30.35 9.33 -15.00
C LEU A 438 -29.67 8.55 -16.13
N LYS A 439 -30.34 7.58 -16.74
CA LYS A 439 -29.82 6.90 -17.93
C LYS A 439 -29.60 7.90 -19.07
N ASP A 440 -30.56 8.78 -19.34
CA ASP A 440 -30.44 9.72 -20.45
C ASP A 440 -29.23 10.64 -20.26
N ASP A 441 -29.04 11.15 -19.03
CA ASP A 441 -27.87 11.97 -18.66
C ASP A 441 -26.55 11.17 -18.78
N LEU A 442 -26.50 9.96 -18.23
CA LEU A 442 -25.29 9.12 -18.29
C LEU A 442 -24.94 8.71 -19.72
N VAL A 443 -25.93 8.45 -20.56
CA VAL A 443 -25.72 8.14 -21.98
C VAL A 443 -25.12 9.33 -22.73
N GLU A 444 -25.58 10.55 -22.42
CA GLU A 444 -24.97 11.76 -22.94
C GLU A 444 -23.52 11.89 -22.46
N ASP A 445 -23.25 11.70 -21.17
CA ASP A 445 -21.90 11.75 -20.59
C ASP A 445 -20.95 10.74 -21.27
N LEU A 446 -21.39 9.49 -21.50
CA LEU A 446 -20.60 8.45 -22.14
C LEU A 446 -20.10 8.85 -23.54
N SER A 447 -20.84 9.70 -24.26
CA SER A 447 -20.45 10.19 -25.58
C SER A 447 -19.22 11.13 -25.56
N TYR A 448 -18.90 11.71 -24.40
CA TYR A 448 -17.79 12.65 -24.20
C TYR A 448 -16.57 12.02 -23.52
N VAL A 449 -16.63 10.74 -23.13
CA VAL A 449 -15.56 10.06 -22.40
C VAL A 449 -14.37 9.78 -23.32
N GLY A 450 -13.24 10.44 -23.04
CA GLY A 450 -12.06 10.43 -23.92
C GLY A 450 -11.47 9.04 -24.19
N TRP A 451 -11.48 8.13 -23.21
CA TRP A 451 -10.93 6.77 -23.39
C TRP A 451 -11.90 5.81 -24.10
N LEU A 452 -13.17 6.17 -24.23
CA LEU A 452 -14.17 5.42 -25.01
C LEU A 452 -14.23 5.84 -26.49
N VAL A 453 -13.57 6.93 -26.88
CA VAL A 453 -13.52 7.38 -28.28
C VAL A 453 -12.90 6.29 -29.16
N GLY A 454 -13.68 5.78 -30.12
CA GLY A 454 -13.29 4.68 -31.00
C GLY A 454 -13.51 3.28 -30.41
N ARG A 455 -14.18 3.17 -29.25
CA ARG A 455 -14.56 1.93 -28.57
C ARG A 455 -16.08 1.81 -28.52
N ASP A 456 -16.73 1.91 -29.67
CA ASP A 456 -18.18 1.77 -29.81
C ASP A 456 -18.73 0.48 -29.16
N PRO A 457 -18.04 -0.69 -29.21
CA PRO A 457 -18.50 -1.88 -28.50
C PRO A 457 -18.61 -1.71 -26.98
N ASP A 458 -17.64 -1.04 -26.35
CA ASP A 458 -17.63 -0.81 -24.91
C ASP A 458 -18.75 0.16 -24.50
N THR A 459 -18.99 1.19 -25.32
CA THR A 459 -20.10 2.11 -25.12
C THR A 459 -21.43 1.36 -25.24
N ALA A 460 -21.62 0.57 -26.30
CA ALA A 460 -22.81 -0.25 -26.49
C ALA A 460 -23.03 -1.24 -25.33
N LEU A 461 -21.96 -1.76 -24.73
CA LEU A 461 -22.02 -2.63 -23.56
C LEU A 461 -22.57 -1.88 -22.33
N LEU A 462 -22.09 -0.66 -22.05
CA LEU A 462 -22.59 0.14 -20.93
C LEU A 462 -24.06 0.52 -21.11
N HIS A 463 -24.47 0.84 -22.35
CA HIS A 463 -25.89 1.01 -22.68
C HIS A 463 -26.71 -0.24 -22.37
N ARG A 464 -26.20 -1.42 -22.76
CA ARG A 464 -26.85 -2.71 -22.47
C ARG A 464 -26.96 -2.95 -20.96
N VAL A 465 -25.93 -2.63 -20.17
CA VAL A 465 -25.98 -2.72 -18.70
C VAL A 465 -27.10 -1.85 -18.13
N LEU A 466 -27.22 -0.59 -18.57
CA LEU A 466 -28.29 0.32 -18.15
C LEU A 466 -29.68 -0.21 -18.53
N ASP A 467 -29.82 -0.72 -19.75
CA ASP A 467 -31.08 -1.30 -20.24
C ASP A 467 -31.51 -2.53 -19.44
N GLU A 468 -30.57 -3.41 -19.08
CA GLU A 468 -30.85 -4.58 -18.24
C GLU A 468 -31.25 -4.18 -16.82
N LEU A 469 -30.54 -3.23 -16.21
CA LEU A 469 -30.90 -2.72 -14.87
C LEU A 469 -32.30 -2.06 -14.88
N LEU A 470 -32.61 -1.26 -15.91
CA LEU A 470 -33.94 -0.66 -16.08
C LEU A 470 -35.03 -1.71 -16.32
N ARG A 471 -34.73 -2.76 -17.10
CA ARG A 471 -35.67 -3.86 -17.35
C ARG A 471 -36.06 -4.55 -16.06
N VAL A 472 -35.07 -4.89 -15.22
CA VAL A 472 -35.29 -5.48 -13.90
C VAL A 472 -36.11 -4.55 -13.01
N ARG A 473 -35.74 -3.27 -12.92
CA ARG A 473 -36.48 -2.26 -12.13
C ARG A 473 -37.92 -2.08 -12.59
N ARG A 474 -38.17 -2.13 -13.90
CA ARG A 474 -39.51 -2.03 -14.48
C ARG A 474 -40.36 -3.24 -14.10
N ALA A 475 -39.81 -4.45 -14.14
CA ALA A 475 -40.52 -5.66 -13.73
C ALA A 475 -40.95 -5.56 -12.26
N ASP A 476 -40.02 -5.19 -11.38
CA ASP A 476 -40.26 -5.00 -9.95
C ASP A 476 -41.34 -3.94 -9.67
N SER A 477 -41.27 -2.79 -10.34
CA SER A 477 -42.27 -1.71 -10.17
C SER A 477 -43.70 -2.11 -10.55
N ARG A 478 -43.84 -3.19 -11.34
CA ARG A 478 -45.12 -3.72 -11.81
C ARG A 478 -45.56 -4.97 -11.05
N GLY A 479 -44.79 -5.42 -10.05
CA GLY A 479 -45.04 -6.67 -9.35
C GLY A 479 -44.98 -7.89 -10.26
N LEU A 480 -44.30 -7.79 -11.41
CA LEU A 480 -44.07 -8.93 -12.29
C LEU A 480 -42.93 -9.76 -11.69
N PRO A 481 -42.98 -11.10 -11.78
CA PRO A 481 -41.84 -11.91 -11.39
C PRO A 481 -40.62 -11.44 -12.18
N ALA A 482 -39.50 -11.21 -11.49
CA ALA A 482 -38.22 -11.02 -12.13
C ALA A 482 -38.03 -12.24 -13.05
N SER A 483 -38.01 -12.01 -14.35
CA SER A 483 -38.08 -13.04 -15.39
C SER A 483 -37.26 -14.27 -15.03
N ASP A 484 -37.90 -15.45 -15.00
CA ASP A 484 -37.28 -16.76 -14.78
C ASP A 484 -36.09 -16.97 -15.73
N HIS A 485 -34.89 -16.52 -15.34
CA HIS A 485 -33.66 -16.90 -16.02
C HIS A 485 -33.21 -18.31 -15.61
N ASP A 486 -33.83 -18.88 -14.58
CA ASP A 486 -33.58 -20.25 -14.10
C ASP A 486 -34.05 -21.33 -15.10
N SER A 487 -34.84 -20.99 -16.14
CA SER A 487 -35.27 -21.96 -17.15
C SER A 487 -34.30 -22.19 -18.31
N ILE A 488 -33.13 -21.53 -18.35
CA ILE A 488 -32.15 -21.67 -19.46
C ILE A 488 -30.90 -22.50 -19.05
N ALA A 489 -30.76 -22.86 -17.76
CA ALA A 489 -29.59 -23.59 -17.26
C ALA A 489 -29.89 -25.03 -16.76
N ALA A 490 -30.92 -25.70 -17.31
CA ALA A 490 -31.22 -27.12 -17.07
C ALA A 490 -30.80 -28.00 -18.25
#